data_AF-A0AAU5GSV1-F1
#
_entry.id   AF-A0AAU5GSV1-F1
#
_cell.length_a   1.000
_cell.length_b   1.000
_cell.length_c   1.000
_cell.angle_alpha   90.00
_cell.angle_beta   90.00
_cell.angle_gamma   90.00
#
_symmetry.space_group_name_H-M   'P 1'
#
loop_
_entity.id
_entity.type
_entity.pdbx_description
1 polymer ?
#
loop_
_entity_poly.entity_id
_entity_poly.type
_entity_poly.pdbx_seq_one_letter_code
_entity_poly.pdbx_strand_id
1 'polypeptide(L)'
;MAKSESGAPQPAAEAQLVTSCGRPIAVKYLRLVTTGQPFSRVTLDLGPDCGGVPGAWAALTSHEARELARRLLAQAFLAERDMREAADALPPTSSGLPPA
;
A
#
# COMPACT_ATOMS: atom_id res chain seq x y z
N MET A 1 45.59 0.69 10.56
CA MET A 1 44.41 0.28 11.35
C MET A 1 43.19 0.41 10.45
N ALA A 2 42.75 -0.71 9.88
CA ALA A 2 41.58 -0.75 9.00
C ALA A 2 40.30 -0.70 9.84
N LYS A 3 39.44 0.28 9.57
CA LYS A 3 38.09 0.35 10.16
C LYS A 3 37.19 -0.51 9.26
N SER A 4 36.91 -1.72 9.70
CA SER A 4 35.96 -2.63 9.04
C SER A 4 34.55 -2.10 9.25
N GLU A 5 34.04 -1.35 8.28
CA GLU A 5 32.61 -1.09 8.18
C GLU A 5 31.95 -2.36 7.64
N SER A 6 31.48 -3.18 8.59
CA SER A 6 30.64 -4.34 8.31
C SER A 6 29.30 -3.83 7.77
N GLY A 7 29.24 -3.65 6.45
CA GLY A 7 28.01 -3.42 5.72
C GLY A 7 27.17 -4.70 5.76
N ALA A 8 26.33 -4.83 6.78
CA ALA A 8 25.19 -5.73 6.68
C ALA A 8 24.40 -5.36 5.41
N PRO A 9 23.92 -6.34 4.63
CA PRO A 9 23.08 -6.02 3.48
C PRO A 9 21.89 -5.22 4.01
N GLN A 10 21.78 -3.95 3.62
CA GLN A 10 20.59 -3.17 3.87
C GLN A 10 19.44 -3.98 3.25
N PRO A 11 18.45 -4.45 4.04
CA PRO A 11 17.29 -5.09 3.44
C PRO A 11 16.72 -4.07 2.49
N ALA A 12 16.71 -4.41 1.19
CA ALA A 12 16.26 -3.57 0.10
C ALA A 12 15.06 -2.75 0.59
N ALA A 13 15.21 -1.43 0.62
CA ALA A 13 14.25 -0.48 1.19
C ALA A 13 12.84 -1.02 0.98
N GLU A 14 12.23 -1.52 2.06
CA GLU A 14 10.92 -2.15 2.02
C GLU A 14 9.98 -1.16 1.35
N ALA A 15 9.50 -1.50 0.14
CA ALA A 15 8.84 -0.55 -0.73
C ALA A 15 7.60 0.04 -0.04
N GLN A 16 7.74 1.27 0.46
CA GLN A 16 6.63 2.02 1.02
C GLN A 16 5.82 2.61 -0.14
N LEU A 17 4.52 2.35 -0.13
CA LEU A 17 3.57 2.98 -1.04
C LEU A 17 3.04 4.24 -0.35
N VAL A 18 3.24 5.41 -0.95
CA VAL A 18 2.60 6.65 -0.48
C VAL A 18 1.28 6.81 -1.22
N THR A 19 0.18 6.89 -0.48
CA THR A 19 -1.14 7.13 -1.07
C THR A 19 -1.28 8.57 -1.57
N SER A 20 -2.29 8.84 -2.41
CA SER A 20 -2.56 10.19 -2.91
C SER A 20 -2.89 11.22 -1.82
N CYS A 21 -3.31 10.78 -0.63
CA CYS A 21 -3.51 11.65 0.54
C CYS A 21 -2.23 11.86 1.36
N GLY A 22 -1.07 11.38 0.88
CA GLY A 22 0.23 11.56 1.51
C GLY A 22 0.54 10.56 2.61
N ARG A 23 -0.28 9.52 2.80
CA ARG A 23 -0.07 8.53 3.87
C ARG A 23 0.86 7.41 3.40
N PRO A 24 1.99 7.16 4.09
CA PRO A 24 2.85 6.04 3.77
C PRO A 24 2.23 4.74 4.28
N ILE A 25 2.24 3.70 3.46
CA ILE A 25 1.82 2.34 3.79
C ILE A 25 2.99 1.40 3.52
N ALA A 26 3.31 0.53 4.48
CA ALA A 26 4.32 -0.51 4.33
C ALA A 26 3.72 -1.91 4.58
N VAL A 27 4.16 -2.90 3.82
CA VAL A 27 3.85 -4.31 4.07
C VAL A 27 5.16 -5.05 4.30
N LYS A 28 5.27 -5.72 5.44
CA LYS A 28 6.48 -6.45 5.84
C LYS A 28 6.18 -7.90 6.16
N TYR A 29 7.19 -8.74 6.02
CA TYR A 29 7.14 -10.13 6.46
C TYR A 29 7.96 -10.29 7.74
N LEU A 30 7.32 -10.82 8.78
CA LEU A 30 7.96 -11.11 10.05
C LEU A 30 7.93 -12.62 10.29
N ARG A 31 9.13 -13.20 10.44
CA ARG A 31 9.30 -14.59 10.88
C ARG A 31 9.68 -14.61 12.35
N LEU A 32 8.83 -15.20 13.18
CA LEU A 32 9.10 -15.37 14.61
C LEU A 32 9.48 -16.83 14.86
N VAL A 33 10.69 -17.02 15.40
CA VAL A 33 11.17 -18.34 15.84
C VAL A 33 10.94 -18.39 17.35
N THR A 34 9.93 -19.14 17.78
CA THR A 34 9.67 -19.41 19.20
C THR A 34 10.14 -20.82 19.53
N THR A 35 10.35 -21.11 20.82
CA THR A 35 10.85 -22.41 21.33
C THR A 35 9.93 -23.61 21.05
N GLY A 36 8.75 -23.40 20.45
CA GLY A 36 7.80 -24.48 20.10
C GLY A 36 7.54 -24.63 18.60
N GLN A 37 7.20 -23.53 17.90
CA GLN A 37 6.90 -23.58 16.46
C GLN A 37 7.24 -22.24 15.81
N PRO A 38 7.99 -22.22 14.69
CA PRO A 38 8.14 -21.01 13.90
C PRO A 38 6.79 -20.62 13.32
N PHE A 39 6.42 -19.34 13.44
CA PHE A 39 5.26 -18.80 12.75
C PHE A 39 5.60 -17.53 11.97
N SER A 40 4.91 -17.39 10.85
CA SER A 40 5.07 -16.29 9.92
C SER A 40 3.90 -15.33 10.06
N ARG A 41 4.18 -14.03 9.98
CA ARG A 41 3.21 -12.94 9.96
C ARG A 41 3.52 -11.98 8.82
N VAL A 42 2.47 -11.39 8.28
CA VAL A 42 2.55 -10.24 7.39
C VAL A 42 2.08 -9.04 8.20
N THR A 43 2.89 -7.99 8.29
CA THR A 43 2.52 -6.77 8.99
C THR A 43 2.16 -5.69 7.99
N LEU A 44 0.98 -5.11 8.14
CA LEU A 44 0.56 -3.90 7.43
C LEU A 44 0.74 -2.72 8.37
N ASP A 45 1.57 -1.76 7.97
CA ASP A 45 1.80 -0.49 8.66
C ASP A 45 1.16 0.62 7.83
N LEU A 46 0.23 1.37 8.42
CA LEU A 46 -0.48 2.47 7.77
C LEU A 46 0.17 3.83 8.01
N GLY A 47 1.38 3.84 8.61
CA GLY A 47 2.10 5.05 8.95
C GLY A 47 1.37 5.88 10.00
N PRO A 48 2.04 6.92 10.55
CA PRO A 48 1.42 7.81 11.51
C PRO A 48 0.17 8.48 10.90
N ASP A 49 -0.85 8.70 11.73
CA ASP A 49 -1.95 9.58 11.34
C ASP A 49 -1.44 11.01 11.11
N CYS A 50 -2.14 11.79 10.29
CA CYS A 50 -1.79 13.17 9.94
C CYS A 50 -1.68 14.11 11.16
N GLY A 51 -1.92 13.62 12.38
CA GLY A 51 -1.71 14.29 13.66
C GLY A 51 -0.59 13.73 14.54
N GLY A 52 0.32 12.90 14.03
CA GLY A 52 1.49 12.40 14.78
C GLY A 52 1.20 11.31 15.82
N VAL A 53 -0.02 10.75 15.82
CA VAL A 53 -0.37 9.55 16.61
C VAL A 53 0.40 8.36 16.01
N PRO A 54 1.00 7.47 16.84
CA PRO A 54 1.66 6.27 16.36
C PRO A 54 0.74 5.52 15.40
N GLY A 55 1.30 5.18 14.24
CA GLY A 55 0.55 4.61 13.13
C GLY A 55 -0.19 3.34 13.51
N ALA A 56 -1.33 3.11 12.87
CA ALA A 56 -2.06 1.86 13.00
C ALA A 56 -1.28 0.75 12.28
N TRP A 57 -1.02 -0.35 12.99
CA TRP A 57 -0.40 -1.54 12.44
C TRP A 57 -1.28 -2.76 12.68
N ALA A 58 -1.30 -3.68 11.73
CA ALA A 58 -2.03 -4.94 11.81
C ALA A 58 -1.08 -6.11 11.52
N ALA A 59 -1.09 -7.11 12.40
CA ALA A 59 -0.39 -8.38 12.18
C ALA A 59 -1.37 -9.41 11.62
N LEU A 60 -1.12 -9.87 10.40
CA LEU A 60 -1.96 -10.80 9.66
C LEU A 60 -1.26 -12.15 9.51
N THR A 61 -2.03 -13.22 9.54
CA THR A 61 -1.60 -14.52 9.01
C THR A 61 -1.46 -14.44 7.48
N SER A 62 -0.75 -15.40 6.88
CA SER A 62 -0.67 -15.49 5.42
C SER A 62 -2.03 -15.71 4.75
N HIS A 63 -3.00 -16.32 5.44
CA HIS A 63 -4.35 -16.51 4.92
C HIS A 63 -5.12 -15.18 4.90
N GLU A 64 -5.14 -14.45 6.02
CA GLU A 64 -5.80 -13.15 6.12
C GLU A 64 -5.20 -12.12 5.17
N ALA A 65 -3.86 -12.11 5.00
CA ALA A 65 -3.19 -11.24 4.05
C ALA A 65 -3.64 -11.51 2.59
N ARG A 66 -3.81 -12.78 2.21
CA ARG A 66 -4.32 -13.15 0.87
C ARG A 66 -5.78 -12.76 0.70
N GLU A 67 -6.60 -12.92 1.74
CA GLU A 67 -8.00 -12.48 1.71
C GLU A 67 -8.10 -10.96 1.56
N LEU A 68 -7.32 -10.20 2.34
CA LEU A 68 -7.25 -8.74 2.25
C LEU A 68 -6.82 -8.29 0.85
N ALA A 69 -5.78 -8.91 0.27
CA ALA A 69 -5.33 -8.59 -1.07
C ALA A 69 -6.42 -8.82 -2.13
N ARG A 70 -7.16 -9.93 -2.04
CA ARG A 70 -8.29 -10.20 -2.95
C ARG A 70 -9.38 -9.14 -2.84
N ARG A 71 -9.72 -8.70 -1.62
CA ARG A 71 -10.70 -7.63 -1.40
C ARG A 71 -10.24 -6.29 -1.97
N LEU A 72 -8.98 -5.93 -1.75
CA LEU A 72 -8.40 -4.69 -2.29
C LEU A 72 -8.44 -4.69 -3.82
N LEU A 73 -8.04 -5.78 -4.47
CA LEU A 73 -8.08 -5.90 -5.93
C LEU A 73 -9.52 -5.82 -6.47
N ALA A 74 -10.48 -6.47 -5.80
CA ALA A 74 -11.88 -6.39 -6.19
C ALA A 74 -12.43 -4.96 -6.11
N GLN A 75 -12.12 -4.22 -5.04
CA GLN A 75 -12.55 -2.82 -4.88
C GLN A 75 -11.87 -1.89 -5.88
N ALA A 76 -10.59 -2.09 -6.18
CA ALA A 76 -9.88 -1.32 -7.20
C ALA A 76 -10.56 -1.44 -8.57
N PHE A 77 -10.92 -2.67 -8.96
CA PHE A 77 -11.64 -2.91 -10.21
C PHE A 77 -13.01 -2.21 -10.28
N LEU A 78 -13.75 -2.17 -9.16
CA LEU A 78 -15.01 -1.41 -9.09
C LEU A 78 -14.77 0.09 -9.25
N ALA A 79 -13.78 0.65 -8.55
CA ALA A 79 -13.46 2.08 -8.63
C ALA A 79 -13.02 2.51 -10.04
N GLU A 80 -12.24 1.69 -10.73
CA GLU A 80 -11.81 1.93 -12.11
C GLU A 80 -12.99 1.93 -13.10
N ARG A 81 -13.94 1.00 -12.90
CA ARG A 81 -15.17 0.93 -13.71
C ARG A 81 -16.04 2.16 -13.50
N ASP A 82 -16.32 2.53 -12.25
CA ASP A 82 -17.13 3.70 -11.91
C ASP A 82 -16.53 4.98 -12.52
N MET A 83 -15.20 5.13 -12.47
CA MET A 83 -14.51 6.26 -13.10
C MET A 83 -14.68 6.28 -14.63
N ARG A 84 -14.63 5.11 -15.28
CA ARG A 84 -14.81 5.00 -16.73
C ARG A 84 -16.25 5.33 -17.14
N GLU A 85 -17.23 4.85 -16.37
CA GLU A 85 -18.65 5.14 -16.60
C GLU A 85 -18.95 6.63 -16.40
N ALA A 86 -18.36 7.26 -15.38
CA ALA A 86 -18.48 8.70 -15.17
C ALA A 86 -17.86 9.53 -16.32
N ALA A 87 -16.76 9.06 -16.91
CA ALA A 87 -16.13 9.73 -18.05
C ALA A 87 -16.98 9.65 -19.34
N ASP A 88 -17.65 8.53 -19.57
CA ASP A 88 -18.56 8.34 -20.73
C ASP A 88 -19.87 9.14 -20.60
N ALA A 89 -20.27 9.46 -19.37
CA ALA A 89 -21.49 10.23 -19.09
C ALA A 89 -21.31 11.75 -19.30
N LEU A 90 -20.08 12.26 -19.46
CA LEU A 90 -19.84 13.67 -19.75
C LEU A 90 -20.12 13.94 -21.25
N PRO A 91 -21.04 14.87 -21.58
CA PRO A 91 -21.29 15.22 -22.97
C PRO A 91 -20.00 15.82 -23.58
N PRO A 92 -19.69 15.58 -24.87
CA PRO A 92 -18.55 16.21 -25.50
C PRO A 92 -18.72 17.72 -25.38
N THR A 93 -17.77 18.38 -24.70
CA THR A 93 -17.74 19.84 -24.63
C THR A 93 -17.68 20.35 -26.06
N SER A 94 -18.81 20.84 -26.57
CA SER A 94 -18.86 21.61 -27.79
C SER A 94 -17.95 22.82 -27.58
N SER A 95 -16.71 22.70 -28.07
CA SER A 95 -15.88 23.86 -28.37
C SER A 95 -16.56 24.59 -29.51
N GLY A 96 -17.54 25.42 -29.16
CA GLY A 96 -18.18 26.34 -30.08
C GLY A 96 -17.16 27.39 -30.49
N LEU A 97 -16.58 27.23 -31.67
CA LEU A 97 -15.89 28.30 -32.38
C LEU A 97 -16.98 29.29 -32.85
N PRO A 98 -16.97 30.58 -32.47
CA PRO A 98 -17.90 31.53 -33.03
C PRO A 98 -17.56 31.77 -34.52
N PRO A 99 -18.54 31.82 -35.44
CA PRO A 99 -18.27 32.22 -36.82
C PRO A 99 -17.87 33.70 -36.88
N ALA A 100 -16.88 33.99 -37.72
CA ALA A 100 -16.37 35.32 -38.05
C ALA A 100 -17.30 36.08 -39.00
#